data_AF-A0A843E7V7-F1
#
_entry.id   AF-A0A843E7V7-F1
#
_cell.length_a   1.000
_cell.length_b   1.000
_cell.length_c   1.000
_cell.angle_alpha   90.00
_cell.angle_beta   90.00
_cell.angle_gamma   90.00
#
_symmetry.space_group_name_H-M   'P 1'
#
loop_
_entity.id
_entity.type
_entity.pdbx_description
1 polymer ?
#
loop_
_entity_poly.entity_id
_entity_poly.type
_entity_poly.pdbx_seq_one_letter_code
_entity_poly.pdbx_strand_id
1 'polypeptide(L)'
;MNYTKILGILLILLGVLFIAFPLFSAGVVSIMAGVTLISFGLVVMFNAFSLWSMATGRSILELIMGFLLVILGFMFFVDLAPLAFLTAYNFYLIAIILIVIGILGIIYGEGTSKWASALILLLGIILFIMGILSITDPLFIVILVGVCLIVRGVIFLTLGNAFDT
;
A
#
# COMPACT_ATOMS: atom_id res chain seq x y z
N MET A 1 -19.31 9.26 21.96
CA MET A 1 -19.49 9.25 20.49
C MET A 1 -18.55 8.20 19.95
N ASN A 2 -19.04 7.18 19.23
CA ASN A 2 -18.20 6.05 18.82
C ASN A 2 -17.11 6.50 17.86
N TYR A 3 -15.85 6.44 18.31
CA TYR A 3 -14.68 6.88 17.53
C TYR A 3 -14.60 6.17 16.18
N THR A 4 -15.03 4.92 16.11
CA THR A 4 -15.17 4.10 14.89
C THR A 4 -16.11 4.72 13.85
N LYS A 5 -17.24 5.31 14.28
CA LYS A 5 -18.19 5.98 13.37
C LYS A 5 -17.62 7.30 12.83
N ILE A 6 -16.93 8.06 13.67
CA ILE A 6 -16.27 9.32 13.27
C ILE A 6 -15.18 9.04 12.23
N LEU A 7 -14.35 8.02 12.48
CA LEU A 7 -13.34 7.57 11.53
C LEU A 7 -13.97 7.11 10.21
N GLY A 8 -15.07 6.34 10.28
CA GLY A 8 -15.79 5.89 9.08
C GLY A 8 -16.28 7.05 8.20
N ILE A 9 -16.88 8.07 8.80
CA ILE A 9 -17.35 9.27 8.07
C ILE A 9 -16.17 10.04 7.48
N LEU A 10 -15.07 10.19 8.22
CA LEU A 10 -13.86 10.86 7.74
C LEU A 10 -13.24 10.12 6.55
N LEU A 11 -13.18 8.79 6.60
CA LEU A 11 -12.69 7.92 5.53
C LEU A 11 -13.54 8.06 4.26
N ILE A 12 -14.86 8.11 4.39
CA ILE A 12 -15.77 8.32 3.24
C ILE A 12 -15.54 9.70 2.64
N LEU A 13 -15.48 10.74 3.45
CA LEU A 13 -15.27 12.11 2.98
C LEU A 13 -13.93 12.24 2.25
N LEU A 14 -12.88 11.65 2.82
CA LEU A 14 -11.55 11.64 2.22
C LEU A 14 -11.54 10.86 0.90
N GLY A 15 -12.22 9.71 0.83
CA GLY A 15 -12.33 8.92 -0.40
C GLY A 15 -13.09 9.63 -1.51
N VAL A 16 -14.17 10.35 -1.19
CA VAL A 16 -14.88 11.20 -2.16
C VAL A 16 -14.00 12.35 -2.64
N LEU A 17 -13.22 12.98 -1.75
CA LEU A 17 -12.29 14.04 -2.11
C LEU A 17 -11.20 13.54 -3.08
N PHE A 18 -10.68 12.33 -2.85
CA PHE A 18 -9.70 11.67 -3.74
C PHE A 18 -10.25 11.44 -5.15
N ILE A 19 -11.52 11.04 -5.26
CA ILE A 19 -12.19 10.84 -6.56
C ILE A 19 -12.52 12.19 -7.23
N ALA A 20 -12.94 13.19 -6.45
CA ALA A 20 -13.32 14.51 -6.97
C ALA A 20 -12.11 15.32 -7.48
N PHE A 21 -10.95 15.21 -6.83
CA PHE A 21 -9.74 15.97 -7.16
C PHE A 21 -8.51 15.06 -7.31
N PRO A 22 -8.45 14.22 -8.36
CA PRO A 22 -7.42 13.19 -8.48
C PRO A 22 -6.01 13.76 -8.65
N LEU A 23 -5.83 14.87 -9.39
CA LEU A 23 -4.51 15.50 -9.57
C LEU A 23 -3.94 16.05 -8.24
N PHE A 24 -4.75 16.80 -7.49
CA PHE A 24 -4.32 17.37 -6.22
C PHE A 24 -4.03 16.26 -5.21
N SER A 25 -4.90 15.26 -5.15
CA SER A 25 -4.73 14.11 -4.28
C SER A 25 -3.50 13.27 -4.63
N ALA A 26 -3.17 13.09 -5.92
CA ALA A 26 -1.94 12.40 -6.35
C ALA A 26 -0.69 13.10 -5.80
N GLY A 27 -0.64 14.44 -5.93
CA GLY A 27 0.47 15.25 -5.45
C GLY A 27 0.65 15.16 -3.93
N VAL A 28 -0.45 15.25 -3.17
CA VAL A 28 -0.41 15.11 -1.71
C VAL A 28 0.09 13.72 -1.30
N VAL A 29 -0.42 12.65 -1.93
CA VAL A 29 0.03 11.28 -1.65
C VAL A 29 1.51 11.11 -2.00
N SER A 30 1.98 11.67 -3.12
CA SER A 30 3.40 11.61 -3.51
C SER A 30 4.30 12.27 -2.48
N ILE A 31 3.95 13.48 -2.03
CA ILE A 31 4.71 14.20 -1.01
C ILE A 31 4.73 13.43 0.30
N MET A 32 3.58 12.90 0.74
CA MET A 32 3.50 12.08 1.95
C MET A 32 4.35 10.80 1.84
N ALA A 33 4.34 10.14 0.68
CA ALA A 33 5.17 8.98 0.39
C ALA A 33 6.68 9.34 0.41
N GLY A 34 7.06 10.48 -0.18
CA GLY A 34 8.43 10.99 -0.12
C GLY A 34 8.91 11.27 1.30
N VAL A 35 8.09 11.96 2.11
CA VAL A 35 8.40 12.25 3.52
C VAL A 35 8.53 10.96 4.33
N THR A 36 7.65 9.98 4.12
CA THR A 36 7.73 8.68 4.81
C THR A 36 8.97 7.89 4.40
N LEU A 37 9.35 7.89 3.12
CA LEU A 37 10.58 7.23 2.65
C LEU A 37 11.85 7.88 3.22
N ILE A 38 11.92 9.21 3.25
CA ILE A 38 13.05 9.93 3.86
C ILE A 38 13.13 9.60 5.35
N SER A 39 12.00 9.68 6.06
CA SER A 39 11.94 9.37 7.49
C SER A 39 12.36 7.93 7.78
N PHE A 40 11.90 6.98 6.96
CA PHE A 40 12.29 5.57 7.06
C PHE A 40 13.79 5.38 6.78
N GLY A 41 14.33 6.03 5.75
CA GLY A 41 15.75 6.01 5.44
C GLY A 41 16.61 6.50 6.61
N LEU A 42 16.21 7.60 7.25
CA LEU A 42 16.91 8.12 8.43
C LEU A 42 16.89 7.12 9.60
N VAL A 43 15.75 6.49 9.89
CA VAL A 43 15.65 5.47 10.94
C VAL A 43 16.58 4.29 10.67
N VAL A 44 16.63 3.80 9.42
CA VAL A 44 17.53 2.71 9.02
C VAL A 44 18.99 3.11 9.18
N MET A 45 19.36 4.35 8.82
CA MET A 45 20.73 4.85 9.03
C MET A 45 21.09 4.94 10.51
N PHE A 46 20.19 5.40 11.37
CA PHE A 46 20.43 5.40 12.82
C PHE A 46 20.58 3.99 13.39
N ASN A 47 19.78 3.04 12.91
CA ASN A 47 19.88 1.64 13.32
C ASN A 47 21.25 1.03 12.94
N ALA A 48 21.77 1.38 11.75
CA ALA A 48 23.08 0.94 11.29
C ALA A 48 24.22 1.32 12.26
N PHE A 49 24.17 2.51 12.88
CA PHE A 49 25.18 2.91 13.86
C PHE A 49 25.06 2.13 15.18
N SER A 50 23.84 1.75 15.58
CA SER A 50 23.62 0.98 16.81
C SER A 50 24.16 -0.46 16.72
N LEU A 51 24.13 -1.05 15.52
CA LEU A 51 24.52 -2.43 15.24
C LEU A 51 26.00 -2.58 14.83
N TRP A 52 26.72 -1.46 14.72
CA TRP A 52 28.09 -1.42 14.17
C TRP A 52 29.08 -2.33 14.91
N SER A 53 28.94 -2.41 16.24
CA SER A 53 29.80 -3.23 17.11
C SER A 53 29.48 -4.72 17.05
N MET A 54 28.24 -5.10 16.70
CA MET A 54 27.79 -6.49 16.67
C MET A 54 27.92 -7.12 15.29
N ALA A 55 27.64 -6.36 14.23
CA ALA A 55 27.65 -6.87 12.86
C ALA A 55 28.00 -5.77 11.86
N THR A 56 29.30 -5.55 11.65
CA THR A 56 29.82 -4.50 10.75
C THR A 56 29.30 -4.67 9.32
N GLY A 57 29.23 -5.91 8.81
CA GLY A 57 28.71 -6.18 7.45
C GLY A 57 27.22 -5.82 7.27
N ARG A 58 26.38 -6.13 8.26
CA ARG A 58 24.96 -5.76 8.24
C ARG A 58 24.77 -4.24 8.34
N SER A 59 25.59 -3.59 9.15
CA SER A 59 25.53 -2.14 9.36
C SER A 59 25.85 -1.37 8.09
N ILE A 60 26.85 -1.81 7.31
CA ILE A 60 27.18 -1.19 6.02
C ILE A 60 26.01 -1.30 5.03
N LEU A 61 25.35 -2.47 4.97
CA LEU A 61 24.18 -2.66 4.10
C LEU A 61 23.02 -1.75 4.51
N GLU A 62 22.72 -1.64 5.80
CA GLU A 62 21.67 -0.74 6.31
C GLU A 62 21.98 0.73 5.99
N LEU A 63 23.26 1.15 6.09
CA LEU A 63 23.68 2.51 5.74
C LEU A 63 23.48 2.82 4.24
N ILE A 64 23.87 1.88 3.36
CA ILE A 64 23.66 2.00 1.90
C ILE A 64 22.16 2.06 1.59
N MET A 65 21.36 1.16 2.18
CA MET A 65 19.90 1.12 1.99
C MET A 65 19.24 2.41 2.45
N GLY A 66 19.63 2.93 3.62
CA GLY A 66 19.13 4.19 4.15
C GLY A 66 19.43 5.38 3.24
N PHE A 67 20.65 5.45 2.69
CA PHE A 67 21.01 6.50 1.73
C PHE A 67 20.17 6.41 0.43
N LEU A 68 19.94 5.19 -0.06
CA LEU A 68 19.16 4.94 -1.26
C LEU A 68 17.67 5.30 -1.06
N LEU A 69 17.12 5.02 0.13
CA LEU A 69 15.77 5.41 0.55
C LEU A 69 15.59 6.92 0.61
N VAL A 70 16.58 7.66 1.14
CA VAL A 70 16.54 9.13 1.19
C VAL A 70 16.55 9.72 -0.23
N ILE A 71 17.44 9.24 -1.10
CA ILE A 71 17.50 9.68 -2.51
C ILE A 71 16.17 9.39 -3.21
N LEU A 72 15.64 8.17 -3.04
CA LEU A 72 14.36 7.78 -3.63
C LEU A 72 13.23 8.68 -3.13
N GLY A 73 13.20 8.99 -1.83
CA GLY A 73 12.21 9.89 -1.24
C GLY A 73 12.24 11.31 -1.79
N PHE A 74 13.42 11.85 -2.15
CA PHE A 74 13.51 13.13 -2.85
C PHE A 74 12.91 13.10 -4.26
N MET A 75 12.96 11.96 -4.98
CA MET A 75 12.39 11.84 -6.32
C MET A 75 10.86 12.04 -6.32
N PHE A 76 10.18 11.68 -5.22
CA PHE A 76 8.73 11.85 -5.08
C PHE A 76 8.26 13.31 -5.02
N PHE A 77 9.16 14.26 -4.79
CA PHE A 77 8.83 15.71 -4.81
C PHE A 77 8.86 16.31 -6.22
N VAL A 78 9.57 15.66 -7.15
CA VAL A 78 9.81 16.20 -8.50
C VAL A 78 8.78 15.69 -9.50
N ASP A 79 8.38 14.42 -9.38
CA ASP A 79 7.48 13.77 -10.33
C ASP A 79 6.58 12.73 -9.64
N LEU A 80 5.47 12.39 -10.28
CA LEU A 80 4.53 11.33 -9.88
C LEU A 80 4.97 9.93 -10.36
N ALA A 81 5.91 9.85 -11.30
CA ALA A 81 6.41 8.58 -11.83
C ALA A 81 6.96 7.62 -10.74
N PRO A 82 7.72 8.07 -9.72
CA PRO A 82 8.16 7.20 -8.62
C PRO A 82 7.00 6.60 -7.81
N LEU A 83 5.90 7.34 -7.64
CA LEU A 83 4.69 6.85 -6.97
C LEU A 83 4.00 5.77 -7.80
N ALA A 84 3.92 5.96 -9.12
CA ALA A 84 3.37 4.97 -10.05
C ALA A 84 4.16 3.65 -10.00
N PHE A 85 5.50 3.77 -10.07
CA PHE A 85 6.41 2.62 -10.01
C PHE A 85 6.29 1.87 -8.66
N LEU A 86 6.35 2.58 -7.54
CA LEU A 86 6.28 1.97 -6.22
C LEU A 86 4.92 1.26 -6.00
N THR A 87 3.84 1.85 -6.48
CA THR A 87 2.51 1.25 -6.37
C THR A 87 2.35 0.04 -7.27
N ALA A 88 2.80 0.11 -8.53
CA ALA A 88 2.81 -1.02 -9.45
C ALA A 88 3.64 -2.19 -8.90
N TYR A 89 4.80 -1.89 -8.31
CA TYR A 89 5.64 -2.88 -7.65
C TYR A 89 4.93 -3.58 -6.49
N ASN A 90 4.22 -2.83 -5.64
CA ASN A 90 3.41 -3.40 -4.55
C ASN A 90 2.26 -4.27 -5.09
N PHE A 91 1.54 -3.82 -6.10
CA PHE A 91 0.48 -4.62 -6.70
C PHE A 91 1.00 -5.91 -7.32
N TYR A 92 2.16 -5.87 -7.96
CA TYR A 92 2.80 -7.06 -8.54
C TYR A 92 3.19 -8.08 -7.45
N LEU A 93 3.79 -7.62 -6.34
CA LEU A 93 4.13 -8.49 -5.21
C LEU A 93 2.88 -9.14 -4.60
N ILE A 94 1.84 -8.34 -4.33
CA ILE A 94 0.59 -8.84 -3.75
C ILE A 94 -0.10 -9.82 -4.72
N ALA A 95 -0.12 -9.50 -6.01
CA ALA A 95 -0.71 -10.36 -7.03
C ALA A 95 -0.04 -11.72 -7.09
N ILE A 96 1.31 -11.78 -7.11
CA ILE A 96 2.04 -13.05 -7.11
C ILE A 96 1.71 -13.88 -5.87
N ILE A 97 1.72 -13.26 -4.68
CA ILE A 97 1.41 -13.94 -3.43
C ILE A 97 -0.01 -14.52 -3.48
N LEU A 98 -0.99 -13.75 -3.94
CA LEU A 98 -2.39 -14.20 -4.05
C LEU A 98 -2.56 -15.30 -5.11
N ILE A 99 -1.85 -15.22 -6.23
CA ILE A 99 -1.87 -16.27 -7.25
C ILE A 99 -1.33 -17.57 -6.66
N VAL A 100 -0.19 -17.54 -5.96
CA VAL A 100 0.39 -18.73 -5.31
C VAL A 100 -0.55 -19.31 -4.26
N ILE A 101 -1.07 -18.48 -3.36
CA ILE A 101 -2.03 -18.91 -2.32
C ILE A 101 -3.30 -19.48 -2.96
N GLY A 102 -3.82 -18.83 -4.01
CA GLY A 102 -5.00 -19.27 -4.74
C GLY A 102 -4.80 -20.64 -5.41
N ILE A 103 -3.66 -20.86 -6.06
CA ILE A 103 -3.31 -22.15 -6.69
C ILE A 103 -3.23 -23.24 -5.61
N LEU A 104 -2.49 -23.00 -4.53
CA LEU A 104 -2.35 -23.96 -3.43
C LEU A 104 -3.69 -24.29 -2.80
N GLY A 105 -4.54 -23.29 -2.57
CA GLY A 105 -5.87 -23.48 -1.99
C GLY A 105 -6.84 -24.25 -2.89
N ILE A 106 -6.69 -24.18 -4.21
CA ILE A 106 -7.49 -25.01 -5.15
C ILE A 106 -7.03 -26.47 -5.11
N ILE A 107 -5.70 -26.70 -5.05
CA ILE A 107 -5.11 -28.05 -5.06
C ILE A 107 -5.38 -28.77 -3.74
N TYR A 108 -5.16 -28.09 -2.61
CA TYR A 108 -5.17 -28.69 -1.27
C TYR A 108 -6.43 -28.39 -0.45
N GLY A 109 -7.29 -27.47 -0.89
CA GLY A 109 -8.49 -27.11 -0.15
C GLY A 109 -9.57 -28.21 -0.19
N GLU A 110 -10.43 -28.24 0.83
CA GLU A 110 -11.61 -29.10 0.90
C GLU A 110 -12.91 -28.27 0.98
N GLY A 111 -13.97 -28.73 0.29
CA GLY A 111 -15.31 -28.13 0.37
C GLY A 111 -15.37 -26.63 0.01
N THR A 112 -15.89 -25.82 0.93
CA THR A 112 -16.08 -24.36 0.78
C THR A 112 -14.77 -23.58 0.63
N SER A 113 -13.64 -24.14 1.09
CA SER A 113 -12.33 -23.49 0.97
C SER A 113 -11.82 -23.44 -0.48
N LYS A 114 -12.26 -24.34 -1.37
CA LYS A 114 -11.92 -24.31 -2.80
C LYS A 114 -12.52 -23.09 -3.50
N TRP A 115 -13.77 -22.74 -3.18
CA TRP A 115 -14.45 -21.58 -3.73
C TRP A 115 -13.81 -20.26 -3.27
N ALA A 116 -13.44 -20.18 -1.98
CA ALA A 116 -12.70 -19.04 -1.46
C ALA A 116 -11.33 -18.90 -2.15
N SER A 117 -10.64 -20.01 -2.39
CA SER A 117 -9.33 -20.03 -3.07
C SER A 117 -9.42 -19.61 -4.54
N ALA A 118 -10.50 -19.97 -5.25
CA ALA A 118 -10.76 -19.50 -6.60
C ALA A 118 -10.99 -17.98 -6.66
N LEU A 119 -11.71 -17.42 -5.68
CA LEU A 119 -11.89 -15.96 -5.56
C LEU A 119 -10.56 -15.25 -5.28
N ILE A 120 -9.72 -15.82 -4.41
CA ILE A 120 -8.37 -15.28 -4.11
C ILE A 120 -7.49 -15.28 -5.35
N LEU A 121 -7.52 -16.36 -6.14
CA LEU A 121 -6.79 -16.45 -7.40
C LEU A 121 -7.26 -15.40 -8.42
N LEU A 122 -8.58 -15.27 -8.58
CA LEU A 122 -9.19 -14.28 -9.46
C LEU A 122 -8.82 -12.85 -9.04
N LEU A 123 -8.81 -12.57 -7.73
CA LEU A 123 -8.37 -11.29 -7.19
C LEU A 123 -6.88 -11.03 -7.49
N GLY A 124 -6.03 -12.05 -7.37
CA GLY A 124 -4.61 -11.95 -7.74
C GLY A 124 -4.40 -11.58 -9.22
N ILE A 125 -5.17 -12.18 -10.13
CA ILE A 125 -5.13 -11.84 -11.57
C ILE A 125 -5.59 -10.41 -11.81
N ILE A 126 -6.68 -9.96 -11.16
CA ILE A 126 -7.16 -8.58 -11.27
C ILE A 126 -6.10 -7.58 -10.79
N LEU A 127 -5.45 -7.87 -9.66
CA LEU A 127 -4.38 -7.04 -9.10
C LEU A 127 -3.16 -6.98 -10.03
N PHE A 128 -2.85 -8.08 -10.71
CA PHE A 128 -1.78 -8.11 -11.72
C PHE A 128 -2.07 -7.15 -12.88
N ILE A 129 -3.30 -7.17 -13.41
CA ILE A 129 -3.74 -6.28 -14.50
C ILE A 129 -3.74 -4.82 -14.02
N MET A 130 -4.23 -4.57 -12.81
CA MET A 130 -4.21 -3.25 -12.16
C MET A 130 -2.79 -2.71 -12.00
N GLY A 131 -1.81 -3.57 -11.68
CA GLY A 131 -0.40 -3.21 -11.60
C GLY A 131 0.17 -2.71 -12.92
N ILE A 132 -0.22 -3.32 -14.05
CA ILE A 132 0.18 -2.85 -15.39
C ILE A 132 -0.45 -1.49 -15.69
N LEU A 133 -1.75 -1.34 -15.43
CA LEU A 133 -2.47 -0.10 -15.68
C LEU A 133 -1.93 1.08 -14.86
N SER A 134 -1.44 0.79 -13.65
CA SER A 134 -0.81 1.75 -12.74
C SER A 134 0.48 2.37 -13.31
N ILE A 135 1.16 1.72 -14.26
CA ILE A 135 2.36 2.24 -14.90
C ILE A 135 2.00 3.25 -16.00
N THR A 136 0.86 3.05 -16.67
CA THR A 136 0.41 3.90 -17.77
C THR A 136 -0.08 5.25 -17.27
N ASP A 137 -0.83 5.28 -16.16
CA ASP A 137 -1.40 6.52 -15.63
C ASP A 137 -1.46 6.50 -14.08
N PRO A 138 -0.71 7.39 -13.38
CA PRO A 138 -0.72 7.47 -11.92
C PRO A 138 -2.08 7.89 -11.35
N LEU A 139 -2.95 8.50 -12.17
CA LEU A 139 -4.28 8.93 -11.76
C LEU A 139 -5.21 7.75 -11.42
N PHE A 140 -5.02 6.58 -12.04
CA PHE A 140 -5.81 5.39 -11.72
C PHE A 140 -5.61 4.93 -10.27
N ILE A 141 -4.39 5.08 -9.74
CA ILE A 141 -4.07 4.74 -8.35
C ILE A 141 -4.92 5.58 -7.39
N VAL A 142 -5.05 6.87 -7.67
CA VAL A 142 -5.78 7.79 -6.78
C VAL A 142 -7.26 7.44 -6.73
N ILE A 143 -7.84 7.11 -7.88
CA ILE A 143 -9.23 6.66 -7.94
C ILE A 143 -9.40 5.34 -7.17
N LEU A 144 -8.48 4.39 -7.36
CA LEU A 144 -8.51 3.10 -6.67
C LEU A 144 -8.38 3.27 -5.14
N VAL A 145 -7.46 4.14 -4.68
CA VAL A 145 -7.31 4.49 -3.27
C VAL A 145 -8.58 5.18 -2.76
N GLY A 146 -9.18 6.10 -3.52
CA GLY A 146 -10.44 6.75 -3.19
C GLY A 146 -11.59 5.76 -2.99
N VAL A 147 -11.75 4.80 -3.90
CA VAL A 147 -12.74 3.72 -3.78
C VAL A 147 -12.47 2.85 -2.55
N CYS A 148 -11.21 2.45 -2.32
CA CYS A 148 -10.83 1.68 -1.14
C CYS A 148 -11.12 2.43 0.17
N LEU A 149 -10.90 3.75 0.23
CA LEU A 149 -11.22 4.58 1.39
C LEU A 149 -12.73 4.63 1.65
N ILE A 150 -13.55 4.75 0.60
CA ILE A 150 -15.01 4.72 0.72
C ILE A 150 -15.48 3.36 1.24
N VAL A 151 -15.02 2.26 0.64
CA VAL A 151 -15.38 0.89 1.08
C VAL A 151 -14.99 0.66 2.53
N ARG A 152 -13.77 1.05 2.92
CA ARG A 152 -13.29 0.92 4.30
C ARG A 152 -14.11 1.79 5.26
N GLY A 153 -14.47 3.00 4.86
CA GLY A 153 -15.31 3.89 5.64
C GLY A 153 -16.73 3.34 5.86
N VAL A 154 -17.33 2.72 4.84
CA VAL A 154 -18.63 2.03 4.96
C VAL A 154 -18.54 0.85 5.92
N ILE A 155 -17.49 0.04 5.82
CA ILE A 155 -17.23 -1.09 6.74
C ILE A 155 -17.13 -0.59 8.19
N PHE A 156 -16.38 0.49 8.45
CA PHE A 156 -16.28 1.05 9.80
C PHE A 156 -17.62 1.61 10.31
N LEU A 157 -18.50 2.08 9.43
CA LEU A 157 -19.81 2.59 9.79
C LEU A 157 -20.80 1.46 10.12
N THR A 158 -20.76 0.35 9.37
CA THR A 158 -21.68 -0.79 9.54
C THR A 158 -21.21 -1.77 10.60
N LEU A 159 -19.92 -2.13 10.61
CA LEU A 159 -19.32 -3.13 11.50
C LEU A 159 -18.58 -2.51 12.70
N GLY A 160 -18.41 -1.19 12.75
CA GLY A 160 -17.75 -0.51 13.89
C GLY A 160 -18.46 -0.68 15.23
N ASN A 161 -19.74 -1.06 15.24
CA ASN A 161 -20.45 -1.43 16.47
C ASN A 161 -20.06 -2.83 17.01
N ALA A 162 -19.41 -3.68 16.21
CA ALA A 162 -19.04 -5.05 16.60
C ALA A 162 -17.65 -5.14 17.28
N PHE A 163 -16.89 -4.05 17.30
CA PHE A 163 -15.58 -3.96 17.96
C PHE A 163 -15.64 -3.22 19.32
N ASP A 164 -16.83 -2.80 19.77
CA ASP A 164 -17.07 -2.12 21.06
C ASP A 164 -17.61 -3.08 22.15
N THR A 165 -17.55 -4.40 21.94
CA THR A 165 -17.80 -5.43 22.98
C THR A 165 -16.49 -6.07 23.42
#